data_AF-A0A654TEH3-F1
#
_entry.id   AF-A0A654TEH3-F1
#
_cell.length_a   1.000
_cell.length_b   1.000
_cell.length_c   1.000
_cell.angle_alpha   90.00
_cell.angle_beta   90.00
_cell.angle_gamma   90.00
#
_symmetry.space_group_name_H-M   'P 1'
#
loop_
_entity.id
_entity.type
_entity.pdbx_description
1 polymer ?
#
loop_
_entity_poly.entity_id
_entity_poly.type
_entity_poly.pdbx_seq_one_letter_code
_entity_poly.pdbx_strand_id
1 'polypeptide(L)' 'MQWPPEVIADGPIALARLIPAGVDVRGNATRARIVLFRKPIERRAKDTEELGELLHEILVAQVAIYLDVDPSVIDPTIDD' A
#
# COMPACT_ATOMS: atom_id res chain seq x y z
N MET A 1 -14.70 -6.99 9.66
CA MET A 1 -14.65 -6.20 8.43
C MET A 1 -13.66 -6.90 7.51
N GLN A 2 -14.02 -7.19 6.25
CA GLN A 2 -13.06 -7.76 5.30
C GLN A 2 -12.73 -6.67 4.27
N TRP A 3 -11.47 -6.26 4.25
CA TRP A 3 -10.96 -5.33 3.25
C TRP A 3 -10.65 -6.09 1.95
N PRO A 4 -10.80 -5.44 0.79
CA PRO A 4 -10.36 -6.04 -0.46
C PRO A 4 -8.82 -6.09 -0.50
N PRO A 5 -8.22 -6.98 -1.30
CA PRO A 5 -6.77 -7.21 -1.29
C PRO A 5 -5.95 -5.96 -1.62
N GLU A 6 -6.49 -5.02 -2.40
CA GLU A 6 -5.83 -3.75 -2.72
C GLU A 6 -5.70 -2.79 -1.52
N VAL A 7 -6.37 -3.07 -0.39
CA VAL A 7 -6.34 -2.23 0.81
C VAL A 7 -5.47 -2.88 1.89
N ILE A 8 -4.39 -2.20 2.26
CA ILE A 8 -3.61 -2.53 3.46
C ILE A 8 -4.25 -1.81 4.63
N ALA A 9 -4.61 -2.55 5.67
CA ALA A 9 -5.33 -2.04 6.82
C ALA A 9 -4.79 -2.65 8.13
N ASP A 10 -4.93 -1.88 9.19
CA ASP A 10 -4.79 -2.37 10.56
C ASP A 10 -6.18 -2.32 11.21
N GLY A 11 -6.76 -3.51 11.37
CA GLY A 11 -8.14 -3.70 11.81
C GLY A 11 -9.13 -2.90 10.95
N PRO A 12 -9.92 -1.97 11.54
CA PRO A 12 -10.89 -1.17 10.79
C PRO A 12 -10.28 0.06 10.11
N ILE A 13 -8.96 0.28 10.20
CA ILE A 13 -8.32 1.50 9.72
C ILE A 13 -7.47 1.19 8.47
N ALA A 14 -7.85 1.76 7.34
CA ALA A 14 -7.04 1.67 6.12
C ALA A 14 -5.75 2.50 6.25
N LEU A 15 -4.63 1.91 5.82
CA LEU A 15 -3.31 2.53 5.78
C LEU A 15 -2.91 2.88 4.35
N ALA A 16 -3.21 2.01 3.39
CA ALA A 16 -3.00 2.27 1.98
C ALA A 16 -4.07 1.63 1.10
N ARG A 17 -4.18 2.13 -0.13
CA ARG A 17 -5.02 1.55 -1.16
C ARG A 17 -4.37 1.64 -2.54
N LEU A 18 -4.37 0.53 -3.27
CA LEU A 18 -4.01 0.49 -4.68
C LEU A 18 -5.26 0.84 -5.50
N ILE A 19 -5.10 1.85 -6.35
CA ILE A 19 -6.06 2.21 -7.39
C ILE A 19 -5.46 1.71 -8.70
N PRO A 20 -6.02 0.65 -9.32
CA PRO A 20 -5.47 0.10 -10.55
C PRO A 20 -5.58 1.10 -11.70
N ALA A 21 -4.79 0.88 -12.75
CA ALA A 21 -4.96 1.60 -14.00
C ALA A 21 -6.35 1.31 -14.58
N GLY A 22 -6.93 2.29 -15.26
CA GLY A 22 -8.27 2.19 -15.78
C GLY A 22 -8.64 3.36 -16.66
N VAL A 23 -9.92 3.65 -16.77
CA VAL A 23 -10.45 4.74 -17.60
C VAL A 23 -11.28 5.66 -16.72
N ASP A 24 -11.06 6.97 -16.79
CA ASP A 24 -11.86 7.95 -16.05
C ASP A 24 -13.24 8.18 -16.69
N VAL A 25 -14.08 8.98 -16.03
CA VAL A 25 -15.44 9.32 -16.51
C VAL A 25 -15.45 10.08 -17.84
N ARG A 26 -14.30 10.56 -18.33
CA ARG A 26 -14.14 11.29 -19.59
C ARG A 26 -13.51 10.42 -20.68
N GLY A 27 -13.28 9.13 -20.42
CA GLY A 27 -12.68 8.20 -21.38
C GLY A 27 -11.15 8.25 -21.43
N ASN A 28 -10.48 9.00 -20.55
CA ASN A 28 -9.02 9.07 -20.55
C ASN A 28 -8.43 7.90 -19.75
N ALA A 29 -7.33 7.35 -20.26
CA ALA A 29 -6.55 6.37 -19.51
C ALA A 29 -6.00 7.00 -18.23
N THR A 30 -6.12 6.26 -17.12
CA THR A 30 -5.58 6.61 -15.81
C THR A 30 -4.48 5.63 -15.44
N ARG A 31 -3.44 6.14 -14.79
CA ARG A 31 -2.34 5.32 -14.27
C ARG A 31 -2.75 4.69 -12.94
N ALA A 32 -2.14 3.54 -12.65
CA ALA A 32 -2.20 2.96 -11.31
C ALA A 32 -1.61 3.93 -10.29
N ARG A 33 -2.19 3.96 -9.09
CA ARG A 33 -1.81 4.86 -8.00
C ARG A 33 -1.85 4.11 -6.67
N ILE A 34 -0.81 4.25 -5.88
CA ILE A 34 -0.81 3.83 -4.48
C ILE A 34 -1.16 5.07 -3.64
N VAL A 35 -2.22 4.96 -2.85
CA VAL A 35 -2.69 6.05 -1.97
C VAL A 35 -2.34 5.71 -0.54
N LEU A 36 -1.66 6.61 0.15
CA LEU A 36 -1.27 6.46 1.56
C LEU A 36 -2.11 7.35 2.47
N PHE A 37 -2.66 6.79 3.54
CA PHE A 37 -3.40 7.54 4.56
C PHE A 37 -2.43 8.01 5.65
N ARG A 38 -1.90 9.23 5.45
CA ARG A 38 -0.86 9.81 6.29
C ARG A 38 -1.13 9.74 7.80
N LYS A 39 -2.28 10.23 8.27
CA LYS A 39 -2.56 10.31 9.73
C LYS A 39 -2.68 8.92 10.39
N PRO A 40 -3.35 7.93 9.78
CA PRO A 40 -3.28 6.55 10.25
C PRO A 40 -1.87 5.98 10.36
N ILE A 41 -1.00 6.22 9.36
CA ILE A 41 0.37 5.70 9.35
C ILE A 41 1.22 6.38 10.42
N GLU A 42 1.23 7.73 10.48
CA GLU A 42 1.98 8.50 11.47
C GLU A 42 1.60 8.16 12.92
N ARG A 43 0.37 7.71 13.18
CA ARG A 43 -0.06 7.31 14.53
C ARG A 43 0.46 5.95 14.98
N ARG A 44 1.04 5.16 14.09
CA ARG A 44 1.54 3.80 14.35
C ARG A 44 3.05 3.76 14.55
N ALA A 45 3.77 4.71 13.99
CA ALA A 45 5.20 4.88 14.19
C ALA A 45 5.48 5.80 15.39
N LYS A 46 6.46 5.46 16.22
CA LYS A 46 6.91 6.27 17.35
C LYS A 46 7.88 7.37 16.92
N ASP A 47 8.65 7.12 15.87
CA ASP A 47 9.64 8.04 15.32
C ASP A 47 9.72 7.93 13.78
N THR A 48 10.69 8.63 13.20
CA THR A 48 10.87 8.68 11.74
C THR A 48 11.47 7.41 11.16
N GLU A 49 12.19 6.61 11.96
CA GLU A 49 12.80 5.36 11.53
C GLU A 49 11.71 4.30 11.41
N GLU A 50 10.92 4.09 12.47
CA GLU A 50 9.76 3.20 12.46
C GLU A 50 8.74 3.63 11.37
N LEU A 51 8.61 4.93 11.11
CA LEU A 51 7.75 5.43 10.02
C LEU A 51 8.28 5.02 8.65
N GLY A 52 9.60 5.06 8.46
CA GLY A 52 10.26 4.63 7.24
C GLY A 52 10.03 3.14 6.99
N GLU A 53 10.25 2.31 8.01
CA GLU A 53 10.01 0.85 7.97
C GLU A 53 8.55 0.53 7.63
N LEU A 54 7.60 1.14 8.34
CA LEU A 54 6.18 0.92 8.09
C LEU A 54 5.77 1.35 6.67
N LEU A 55 6.29 2.49 6.19
CA LEU A 55 6.02 2.94 4.83
C LEU A 55 6.60 1.98 3.79
N HIS A 56 7.79 1.46 4.05
CA HIS A 56 8.47 0.51 3.18
C HIS A 56 7.67 -0.79 3.07
N GLU A 57 7.29 -1.41 4.18
CA GLU A 57 6.43 -2.61 4.22
C GLU A 57 5.13 -2.41 3.44
N ILE A 58 4.43 -1.31 3.70
CA ILE A 58 3.17 -0.97 3.01
C ILE A 58 3.39 -0.85 1.50
N LEU A 59 4.46 -0.17 1.07
CA LEU A 59 4.75 0.05 -0.34
C LEU A 59 5.13 -1.25 -1.04
N VAL A 60 5.96 -2.09 -0.42
CA VAL A 60 6.33 -3.40 -0.97
C VAL A 60 5.08 -4.25 -1.20
N ALA A 61 4.21 -4.38 -0.19
CA ALA A 61 2.97 -5.14 -0.33
C ALA A 61 2.08 -4.58 -1.45
N GLN A 62 1.93 -3.26 -1.55
CA GLN A 62 1.12 -2.60 -2.58
C GLN A 62 1.67 -2.80 -4.00
N VAL A 63 3.00 -2.77 -4.16
CA VAL A 63 3.65 -3.03 -5.45
C VAL A 63 3.55 -4.50 -5.84
N ALA A 64 3.68 -5.41 -4.87
CA ALA A 64 3.51 -6.85 -5.08
C ALA A 64 2.09 -7.17 -5.57
N ILE A 65 1.06 -6.60 -4.93
CA ILE A 65 -0.34 -6.71 -5.38
C ILE A 65 -0.51 -6.14 -6.79
N TYR A 66 0.12 -5.00 -7.11
CA TYR A 66 0.01 -4.40 -8.44
C TYR A 66 0.64 -5.26 -9.54
N LEU A 67 1.72 -5.96 -9.24
CA LEU A 67 2.45 -6.81 -10.19
C LEU A 67 1.98 -8.29 -10.17
N ASP A 68 1.06 -8.64 -9.27
CA ASP A 68 0.58 -10.01 -9.05
C ASP A 68 1.72 -10.99 -8.72
N VAL A 69 2.60 -10.56 -7.82
CA VAL A 69 3.74 -11.35 -7.33
C VAL A 69 3.77 -11.38 -5.80
N ASP A 70 4.59 -12.26 -5.26
CA ASP A 70 4.86 -12.30 -3.82
C ASP A 70 5.68 -11.07 -3.37
N PRO A 71 5.44 -10.50 -2.18
CA PRO A 71 6.23 -9.40 -1.63
C PRO A 71 7.74 -9.63 -1.63
N SER A 72 8.20 -10.86 -1.38
CA SER A 72 9.63 -11.22 -1.40
C SER A 72 10.30 -11.03 -2.78
N VAL A 73 9.51 -10.98 -3.86
CA VAL A 73 10.02 -10.67 -5.21
C VAL A 73 10.36 -9.19 -5.33
N ILE A 74 9.64 -8.33 -4.62
CA ILE A 74 9.85 -6.87 -4.63
C ILE A 74 10.97 -6.50 -3.66
N ASP A 75 10.94 -7.08 -2.46
CA ASP A 75 12.00 -6.96 -1.47
C ASP A 75 12.29 -8.33 -0.83
N PRO A 76 13.41 -8.98 -1.20
CA PRO A 76 13.81 -10.26 -0.63
C PRO A 76 14.10 -10.23 0.87
N THR A 77 14.30 -9.04 1.45
CA THR A 77 14.64 -8.85 2.87
C THR A 77 13.46 -8.45 3.74
N ILE A 78 12.23 -8.47 3.19
CA ILE A 78 11.04 -8.01 3.93
C ILE A 78 10.64 -8.90 5.12
N ASP A 79 11.06 -10.16 5.11
CA ASP A 79 10.76 -11.14 6.17
C ASP A 79 11.91 -11.27 7.21
N ASP A 80 13.04 -10.57 7.01
CA ASP A 80 14.19 -10.54 7.93
C ASP A 80 14.00 -9.53 9.08
#